data_AF-A0A9J7FFT9-F1
#
_entry.id   AF-A0A9J7FFT9-F1
#
_cell.length_a   1.000
_cell.length_b   1.000
_cell.length_c   1.000
_cell.angle_alpha   90.00
_cell.angle_beta   90.00
_cell.angle_gamma   90.00
#
_symmetry.space_group_name_H-M   'P 1'
#
loop_
_entity.id
_entity.type
_entity.pdbx_description
1 polymer ?
#
loop_
_entity_poly.entity_id
_entity_poly.type
_entity_poly.pdbx_seq_one_letter_code
_entity_poly.pdbx_strand_id
1 'polypeptide(L)'
;MRQKYYLEAAARGLVESCPGQARYLLWAYSSTHEEHSTFQETCPNCFQLLVLDNSRVRLKPKAKLTPKIQKLLNREARNHTLSFKEAKLLRKYKDSASVLNTCIWTVNTHLLLKEREQKKKTLLSTKSAA
;
A
#
# COMPACT_ATOMS: atom_id res chain seq x y z
N MET A 1 -2.63 -2.44 -20.68
CA MET A 1 -1.80 -2.79 -19.49
C MET A 1 -0.43 -2.08 -19.50
N ARG A 2 0.32 -2.06 -20.60
CA ARG A 2 1.69 -1.48 -20.67
C ARG A 2 1.79 0.03 -20.39
N GLN A 3 0.81 0.80 -20.84
CA GLN A 3 0.80 2.27 -20.70
C GLN A 3 0.63 2.74 -19.24
N LYS A 4 -0.07 1.94 -18.41
CA LYS A 4 -0.33 2.24 -16.99
C LYS A 4 0.98 2.35 -16.19
N TYR A 5 1.79 1.30 -16.25
CA TYR A 5 3.08 1.22 -15.57
C TYR A 5 4.10 2.24 -16.11
N TYR A 6 3.98 2.62 -17.38
CA TYR A 6 4.87 3.61 -17.99
C TYR A 6 4.65 5.02 -17.42
N LEU A 7 3.39 5.47 -17.32
CA LEU A 7 3.08 6.79 -16.77
C LEU A 7 3.46 6.90 -15.29
N GLU A 8 3.24 5.85 -14.51
CA GLU A 8 3.69 5.77 -13.12
C GLU A 8 5.22 5.86 -13.01
N ALA A 9 5.95 5.04 -13.77
CA ALA A 9 7.40 5.01 -13.71
C ALA A 9 8.01 6.36 -14.14
N ALA A 10 7.45 6.97 -15.18
CA ALA A 10 7.86 8.30 -15.63
C ALA A 10 7.59 9.38 -14.56
N ALA A 11 6.42 9.34 -13.91
CA ALA A 11 6.11 10.27 -12.83
C ALA A 11 7.10 10.15 -11.66
N ARG A 12 7.43 8.92 -11.22
CA ARG A 12 8.40 8.67 -10.15
C ARG A 12 9.80 9.18 -10.51
N GLY A 13 10.23 9.01 -11.75
CA GLY A 13 11.53 9.52 -12.21
C GLY A 13 11.62 11.05 -12.26
N LEU A 14 10.48 11.73 -12.44
CA LEU A 14 10.42 13.19 -12.55
C LEU A 14 10.13 13.91 -11.23
N VAL A 15 9.85 13.21 -10.12
CA VAL A 15 9.49 13.83 -8.83
C VAL A 15 10.55 14.83 -8.36
N GLU A 16 11.82 14.44 -8.41
CA GLU A 16 12.94 15.26 -7.91
C GLU A 16 13.37 16.35 -8.91
N SER A 17 13.25 16.10 -10.21
CA SER A 17 13.69 17.04 -11.26
C SER A 17 12.61 18.07 -11.61
N CYS A 18 11.38 17.60 -11.86
CA CYS A 18 10.27 18.37 -12.41
C CYS A 18 8.95 17.95 -11.74
N PRO A 19 8.67 18.41 -10.49
CA PRO A 19 7.48 17.99 -9.75
C PRO A 19 6.17 18.38 -10.44
N GLY A 20 6.16 19.46 -11.23
CA GLY A 20 5.00 19.86 -12.02
C GLY A 20 4.62 18.84 -13.11
N GLN A 21 5.62 18.31 -13.83
CA GLN A 21 5.40 17.28 -14.84
C GLN A 21 4.99 15.95 -14.20
N ALA A 22 5.61 15.59 -13.06
CA ALA A 22 5.22 14.40 -12.31
C ALA A 22 3.75 14.45 -11.88
N ARG A 23 3.26 15.60 -11.36
CA ARG A 23 1.85 15.79 -11.00
C ARG A 23 0.92 15.67 -12.20
N TYR A 24 1.29 16.25 -13.34
CA TYR A 24 0.48 16.19 -14.56
C TYR A 24 0.31 14.75 -15.06
N LEU A 25 1.40 13.96 -15.06
CA LEU A 25 1.36 12.55 -15.44
C LEU A 25 0.49 11.73 -14.48
N LEU A 26 0.57 12.00 -13.17
CA LEU A 26 -0.27 11.34 -12.17
C LEU A 26 -1.75 11.73 -12.31
N TRP A 27 -2.06 12.99 -12.60
CA TRP A 27 -3.42 13.43 -12.91
C TRP A 27 -3.97 12.72 -14.15
N ALA A 28 -3.21 12.67 -15.24
CA ALA A 28 -3.61 11.98 -16.47
C ALA A 28 -3.83 10.48 -16.25
N TYR A 29 -3.02 9.86 -15.38
CA TYR A 29 -3.22 8.49 -14.94
C TYR A 29 -4.54 8.31 -14.17
N SER A 30 -4.86 9.20 -13.23
CA SER A 30 -6.10 9.14 -12.45
C SER A 30 -7.35 9.42 -13.29
N SER A 31 -7.32 10.34 -14.24
CA SER A 31 -8.47 10.69 -15.08
C SER A 31 -8.84 9.63 -16.10
N THR A 32 -7.91 8.74 -16.45
CA THR A 32 -8.16 7.66 -17.41
C THR A 32 -8.66 6.37 -16.74
N HIS A 33 -8.75 6.35 -15.40
CA HIS A 33 -9.02 5.14 -14.63
C HIS A 33 -10.09 5.38 -13.55
N GLU A 34 -11.31 4.87 -13.82
CA GLU A 34 -12.47 4.83 -12.91
C GLU A 34 -12.34 3.80 -11.78
N GLU A 35 -11.42 2.84 -11.92
CA GLU A 35 -11.13 1.92 -10.83
C GLU A 35 -10.40 2.71 -9.75
N HIS A 36 -10.88 2.59 -8.51
CA HIS A 36 -10.24 3.00 -7.26
C HIS A 36 -8.83 2.40 -7.13
N SER A 37 -7.94 2.79 -8.02
CA SER A 37 -6.54 2.43 -8.07
C SER A 37 -5.94 3.17 -6.90
N THR A 38 -5.97 2.50 -5.75
CA THR A 38 -4.90 2.19 -4.80
C THR A 38 -3.53 2.88 -4.95
N PHE A 39 -3.45 4.06 -5.58
CA PHE A 39 -2.34 4.97 -5.42
C PHE A 39 -2.46 5.63 -4.05
N GLN A 40 -2.26 4.80 -3.03
CA GLN A 40 -2.13 5.18 -1.65
C GLN A 40 -0.92 6.10 -1.44
N GLU A 41 -0.01 6.12 -2.43
CA GLU A 41 1.18 6.95 -2.50
C GLU A 41 0.95 8.28 -3.25
N THR A 42 -0.26 8.64 -3.68
CA THR A 42 -0.52 9.93 -4.36
C THR A 42 -1.64 10.71 -3.67
N CYS A 43 -1.44 12.01 -3.49
CA CYS A 43 -2.44 12.94 -2.98
C CYS A 43 -3.63 13.05 -3.95
N PRO A 44 -4.89 12.78 -3.53
CA PRO A 44 -6.05 12.81 -4.43
C PRO A 44 -6.40 14.21 -4.93
N ASN A 45 -6.00 15.26 -4.20
CA ASN A 45 -6.32 16.64 -4.56
C ASN A 45 -5.21 17.31 -5.37
N CYS A 46 -3.96 17.01 -5.01
CA CYS A 46 -2.79 17.72 -5.48
C CYS A 46 -1.90 16.88 -6.40
N PHE A 47 -2.24 15.60 -6.58
CA PHE A 47 -1.51 14.61 -7.39
C PHE A 47 -0.01 14.53 -7.08
N GLN A 48 0.38 14.97 -5.89
CA GLN A 48 1.75 14.88 -5.40
C GLN A 48 2.01 13.47 -4.89
N LEU A 49 3.17 12.91 -5.26
CA LEU A 49 3.63 11.65 -4.70
C LEU A 49 3.94 11.85 -3.20
N LEU A 50 3.23 11.10 -2.36
CA LEU A 50 3.39 11.00 -0.93
C LEU A 50 4.57 10.08 -0.63
N VAL A 51 5.78 10.61 -0.78
CA VAL A 51 7.01 9.98 -0.29
C VAL A 51 7.10 10.14 1.22
N LEU A 52 7.67 9.16 1.92
CA LEU A 52 7.78 9.14 3.40
C LEU A 52 8.40 10.43 3.97
N ASP A 53 9.32 11.07 3.25
CA ASP A 53 10.03 12.26 3.74
C ASP A 53 9.24 13.57 3.53
N ASN A 54 8.31 13.61 2.57
CA ASN A 54 7.54 14.81 2.21
C ASN A 54 6.10 14.79 2.75
N SER A 55 5.70 13.71 3.43
CA SER A 55 4.33 13.51 3.90
C SER A 55 4.27 13.08 5.36
N ARG A 56 3.44 13.79 6.15
CA ARG A 56 3.23 13.42 7.56
C ARG A 56 2.17 12.33 7.65
N VAL A 57 2.61 11.09 7.85
CA VAL A 57 1.70 9.95 8.04
C VAL A 57 1.29 9.87 9.51
N ARG A 58 0.00 10.11 9.81
CA ARG A 58 -0.58 9.87 11.14
C ARG A 58 -1.32 8.54 11.16
N LEU A 59 -0.78 7.58 11.89
CA LEU A 59 -1.42 6.28 12.08
C LEU A 59 -2.61 6.42 13.01
N LYS A 60 -3.80 6.05 12.53
CA LYS A 60 -4.94 5.81 13.41
C LYS A 60 -4.89 4.36 13.88
N PRO A 61 -4.97 4.11 15.20
CA PRO A 61 -5.12 2.75 15.70
C PRO A 61 -6.34 2.10 15.06
N LYS A 62 -6.22 0.81 14.72
CA LYS A 62 -7.39 0.03 14.32
C LYS A 62 -8.41 0.06 15.45
N ALA A 63 -9.68 0.18 15.10
CA ALA A 63 -10.75 0.14 16.09
C ALA A 63 -10.62 -1.13 16.93
N LYS A 64 -10.82 -1.02 18.24
CA LYS A 64 -10.74 -2.19 19.14
C LYS A 64 -11.75 -3.25 18.69
N LEU A 65 -11.38 -4.53 18.81
CA LEU A 65 -12.30 -5.63 18.58
C LEU A 65 -13.38 -5.59 19.66
N THR A 66 -14.57 -5.13 19.30
CA THR A 66 -15.71 -5.13 20.21
C THR A 66 -16.43 -6.49 20.15
N PRO A 67 -17.13 -6.92 21.22
CA PRO A 67 -17.89 -8.16 21.20
C PRO A 67 -18.91 -8.25 20.06
N LYS A 68 -19.48 -7.09 19.66
CA LYS A 68 -20.38 -7.00 18.51
C LYS A 68 -19.67 -7.36 17.20
N ILE A 69 -18.48 -6.80 16.96
CA ILE A 69 -17.69 -7.10 15.77
C ILE A 69 -17.24 -8.57 15.78
N GLN A 70 -16.81 -9.10 16.93
CA GLN A 70 -16.44 -10.50 17.07
C GLN A 70 -17.60 -11.45 16.74
N LYS A 71 -18.82 -11.16 17.22
CA LYS A 71 -20.02 -11.93 16.86
C LYS A 71 -20.31 -11.89 15.36
N LEU A 72 -20.16 -10.73 14.73
CA LEU A 72 -20.37 -10.58 13.29
C LEU A 72 -19.30 -11.35 12.48
N LEU A 73 -18.03 -11.29 12.89
CA LEU A 73 -16.96 -12.08 12.29
C LEU A 73 -17.23 -13.58 12.39
N ASN A 74 -17.69 -14.06 13.55
CA ASN A 74 -18.03 -15.47 13.76
C ASN A 74 -19.23 -15.91 12.90
N ARG A 75 -20.20 -15.03 12.66
CA ARG A 75 -21.34 -15.29 11.77
C ARG A 75 -20.89 -15.36 10.31
N GLU A 76 -20.05 -14.43 9.89
CA GLU A 76 -19.48 -14.39 8.55
C GLU A 76 -18.62 -15.63 8.27
N ALA A 77 -17.81 -16.08 9.25
CA ALA A 77 -17.02 -17.31 9.13
C ALA A 77 -17.88 -18.59 9.00
N ARG A 78 -19.13 -18.54 9.45
CA ARG A 78 -20.14 -19.61 9.28
C ARG A 78 -21.00 -19.40 8.02
N ASN A 79 -20.65 -18.45 7.16
CA ASN A 79 -21.39 -18.07 5.95
C ASN A 79 -22.84 -17.64 6.19
N HIS A 80 -23.15 -17.09 7.36
CA HIS A 80 -24.49 -16.52 7.61
C HIS A 80 -24.68 -15.19 6.88
N THR A 81 -25.87 -14.98 6.33
CA THR A 81 -26.28 -13.73 5.71
C THR A 81 -26.32 -12.60 6.74
N LEU A 82 -25.58 -11.53 6.48
CA LEU A 82 -25.54 -10.34 7.33
C LEU A 82 -26.51 -9.28 6.79
N SER A 83 -27.13 -8.52 7.70
CA SER A 83 -27.90 -7.35 7.28
C SER A 83 -26.98 -6.28 6.67
N PHE A 84 -27.53 -5.40 5.84
CA PHE A 84 -26.77 -4.31 5.23
C PHE A 84 -26.00 -3.45 6.25
N LYS A 85 -26.61 -3.16 7.41
CA LYS A 85 -25.98 -2.38 8.49
C LYS A 85 -24.81 -3.14 9.12
N GLU A 86 -24.97 -4.44 9.35
CA GLU A 86 -23.93 -5.30 9.90
C GLU A 86 -22.76 -5.48 8.92
N ALA A 87 -23.06 -5.74 7.66
CA ALA A 87 -22.06 -5.84 6.59
C ALA A 87 -21.27 -4.53 6.43
N LYS A 88 -21.95 -3.38 6.45
CA LYS A 88 -21.29 -2.06 6.41
C LYS A 88 -20.37 -1.84 7.61
N LEU A 89 -20.77 -2.27 8.81
CA LEU A 89 -19.95 -2.18 10.02
C LEU A 89 -18.72 -3.09 9.93
N LEU A 90 -18.91 -4.33 9.49
CA LEU A 90 -17.82 -5.30 9.30
C LEU A 90 -16.82 -4.83 8.25
N ARG A 91 -17.31 -4.30 7.13
CA ARG A 91 -16.48 -3.72 6.07
C ARG A 91 -15.62 -2.56 6.61
N LYS A 92 -16.22 -1.61 7.32
CA LYS A 92 -15.46 -0.52 7.99
C LYS A 92 -14.38 -1.04 8.94
N TYR A 93 -14.65 -2.12 9.67
CA TYR A 93 -13.68 -2.74 10.58
C TYR A 93 -12.54 -3.45 9.83
N LYS A 94 -12.84 -4.18 8.75
CA LYS A 94 -11.85 -4.86 7.90
C LYS A 94 -10.98 -3.85 7.15
N ASP A 95 -11.61 -2.85 6.55
CA ASP A 95 -10.96 -1.77 5.79
C ASP A 95 -10.14 -0.85 6.71
N SER A 96 -10.44 -0.83 8.02
CA SER A 96 -9.57 -0.18 9.00
C SER A 96 -8.26 -0.97 9.18
N ALA A 97 -7.26 -0.62 8.37
CA ALA A 97 -5.90 -1.13 8.52
C ALA A 97 -5.23 -0.45 9.72
N SER A 98 -4.81 -1.24 10.72
CA SER A 98 -3.72 -0.82 11.60
C SER A 98 -2.44 -0.95 10.80
N VAL A 99 -1.81 0.17 10.47
CA VAL A 99 -0.50 0.17 9.79
C VAL A 99 0.57 -0.58 10.59
N LEU A 100 0.39 -0.86 11.89
CA LEU A 100 1.27 -1.77 12.64
C LEU A 100 1.43 -3.14 11.98
N ASN A 101 0.36 -3.74 11.44
CA ASN A 101 0.49 -5.01 10.71
C ASN A 101 1.21 -4.83 9.37
N THR A 102 1.03 -3.68 8.73
CA THR A 102 1.67 -3.34 7.46
C THR A 102 3.16 -3.05 7.67
N CYS A 103 3.55 -2.34 8.73
CA CYS A 103 4.94 -2.09 9.13
C CYS A 103 5.66 -3.38 9.52
N ILE A 104 5.02 -4.28 10.27
CA ILE A 104 5.62 -5.60 10.57
C ILE A 104 5.85 -6.38 9.27
N TRP A 105 4.89 -6.34 8.33
CA TRP A 105 5.04 -6.99 7.04
C TRP A 105 6.12 -6.34 6.16
N THR A 106 6.16 -5.01 6.06
CA THR A 106 7.15 -4.28 5.24
C THR A 106 8.55 -4.34 5.82
N VAL A 107 8.71 -4.29 7.15
CA VAL A 107 10.01 -4.51 7.81
C VAL A 107 10.47 -5.94 7.58
N ASN A 108 9.60 -6.94 7.73
CA ASN A 108 9.96 -8.33 7.46
C ASN A 108 10.35 -8.56 5.99
N THR A 109 9.62 -8.01 5.02
CA THR A 109 9.97 -8.16 3.60
C THR A 109 11.27 -7.44 3.25
N HIS A 110 11.50 -6.23 3.79
CA HIS A 110 12.73 -5.49 3.57
C HIS A 110 13.96 -6.17 4.20
N LEU A 111 13.81 -6.74 5.41
CA LEU A 111 14.85 -7.56 6.04
C LEU A 111 15.16 -8.81 5.21
N LEU A 112 14.14 -9.53 4.75
CA LEU A 112 14.31 -10.72 3.90
C LEU A 112 14.99 -10.39 2.54
N LEU A 113 14.69 -9.23 1.95
CA LEU A 113 15.36 -8.78 0.72
C LEU A 113 16.83 -8.46 0.97
N LYS A 114 17.14 -7.76 2.07
CA LYS A 114 18.53 -7.49 2.48
C LYS A 114 19.32 -8.77 2.74
N GLU A 115 18.73 -9.75 3.42
CA GLU A 115 19.37 -11.05 3.64
C GLU A 115 19.65 -11.79 2.33
N ARG A 116 18.71 -11.76 1.37
CA ARG A 116 18.89 -12.35 0.04
C ARG A 116 20.00 -11.66 -0.75
N GLU A 117 20.08 -10.33 -0.69
CA GLU A 117 21.15 -9.58 -1.33
C GLU A 117 22.52 -9.88 -0.70
N GLN A 118 22.58 -9.96 0.64
CA GLN A 118 23.80 -10.35 1.35
C GLN A 118 24.24 -11.77 0.95
N LYS A 119 23.32 -12.75 0.94
CA LYS A 119 23.59 -14.12 0.49
C LYS A 119 24.06 -14.19 -0.96
N LYS A 120 23.49 -13.38 -1.86
CA LYS A 120 23.96 -13.29 -3.26
C LYS A 120 25.38 -12.75 -3.36
N LYS A 121 25.71 -11.71 -2.58
CA LYS A 121 27.07 -11.12 -2.55
C LYS A 121 28.11 -12.12 -2.02
N THR A 122 27.80 -12.86 -0.96
CA THR A 122 28.70 -13.92 -0.44
C THR A 122 28.85 -15.11 -1.40
N LEU A 123 27.79 -15.51 -2.10
CA LEU A 123 27.86 -16.55 -3.14
C LEU A 123 28.69 -16.11 -4.37
N LEU A 124 28.66 -14.83 -4.74
CA LEU A 124 29.49 -14.28 -5.82
C LEU A 124 30.96 -14.18 -5.40
N SER A 125 31.23 -13.77 -4.16
CA SER A 125 32.60 -13.66 -3.62
C SER A 125 33.29 -15.01 -3.42
N THR A 126 32.54 -16.09 -3.17
CA THR A 126 33.09 -17.45 -3.04
C THR A 126 33.35 -18.12 -4.39
N LYS A 127 32.65 -17.70 -5.45
CA LYS A 127 32.91 -18.15 -6.83
C LYS A 127 34.10 -17.46 -7.50
N SER A 128 34.48 -16.27 -7.03
CA SER A 128 35.65 -15.53 -7.53
C SER A 128 36.95 -15.85 -6.79
N ALA A 129 36.91 -16.75 -5.80
CA ALA A 129 38.05 -17.15 -4.98
C ALA A 129 38.47 -18.62 -5.18
N ALA A 130 37.85 -19.31 -6.15
CA ALA A 130 38.22 -20.63 -6.65
C ALA A 130 38.62 -20.51 -8.13
#